data_AF-A0A812UED2-F1
#
_entry.id   AF-A0A812UED2-F1
#
_cell.length_a   1.000
_cell.length_b   1.000
_cell.length_c   1.000
_cell.angle_alpha   90.00
_cell.angle_beta   90.00
_cell.angle_gamma   90.00
#
_symmetry.space_group_name_H-M   'P 1'
#
loop_
_entity.id
_entity.type
_entity.pdbx_description
1 polymer ?
#
loop_
_entity_poly.entity_id
_entity_poly.type
_entity_poly.pdbx_seq_one_letter_code
_entity_poly.pdbx_strand_id
1 'polypeptide(L)'
;MKDINCPVCKEPLTEIAITPDGRPPARSAPRDSKLGITYSSAAVREDVDGLFDYRCWQRTCAEKGECFPTIEALQNHVEQAHRRRFCATCLRGRKVFLFEQLLYSPDDLRRHHEDGDRPDVV
;
A
#
# COMPACT_ATOMS: atom_id res chain seq x y z
N MET A 1 22.48 -11.10 1.29
CA MET A 1 21.78 -12.24 0.68
C MET A 1 20.44 -12.35 1.40
N LYS A 2 19.30 -12.29 0.70
CA LYS A 2 17.98 -12.44 1.35
C LYS A 2 17.76 -13.93 1.63
N ASP A 3 17.56 -14.29 2.89
CA ASP A 3 17.20 -15.65 3.26
C ASP A 3 15.79 -15.95 2.72
N ILE A 4 15.68 -16.98 1.88
CA ILE A 4 14.41 -17.37 1.23
C ILE A 4 13.71 -18.50 1.98
N ASN A 5 14.23 -18.90 3.14
CA ASN A 5 13.66 -20.02 3.87
C ASN A 5 12.51 -19.55 4.77
N CYS A 6 11.48 -20.38 4.89
CA CYS A 6 10.37 -20.12 5.79
C CYS A 6 10.86 -20.06 7.24
N PRO A 7 10.55 -19.00 8.01
CA PRO A 7 10.98 -18.89 9.40
C PRO A 7 10.33 -19.94 10.31
N VAL A 8 9.26 -20.60 9.86
CA VAL A 8 8.53 -21.64 10.61
C VAL A 8 9.06 -23.03 10.29
N CYS A 9 9.06 -23.43 9.01
CA CYS A 9 9.39 -24.80 8.59
C CYS A 9 10.79 -24.97 7.96
N LYS A 10 11.52 -23.88 7.71
CA LYS A 10 12.86 -23.86 7.08
C LYS A 10 12.93 -24.37 5.64
N GLU A 11 11.80 -24.62 4.99
CA GLU A 11 11.76 -24.93 3.56
C GLU A 11 11.91 -23.66 2.71
N PRO A 12 12.50 -23.77 1.50
CA PRO A 12 12.63 -22.63 0.59
C PRO A 12 11.23 -22.15 0.14
N LEU A 13 10.93 -20.88 0.41
CA LEU A 13 9.73 -20.19 -0.06
C LEU A 13 9.94 -19.73 -1.50
N THR A 14 9.76 -20.65 -2.45
CA THR A 14 9.86 -20.36 -3.88
C THR A 14 8.64 -19.61 -4.42
N GLU A 15 7.53 -19.62 -3.69
CA GLU A 15 6.27 -18.99 -4.05
C GLU A 15 5.67 -18.26 -2.85
N ILE A 16 5.00 -17.13 -3.11
CA ILE A 16 4.30 -16.35 -2.08
C ILE A 16 2.81 -16.66 -2.20
N ALA A 17 2.20 -17.09 -1.09
CA ALA A 17 0.76 -17.32 -1.02
C ALA A 17 0.13 -16.46 0.07
N ILE A 18 -0.95 -15.77 -0.27
CA ILE A 18 -1.75 -15.00 0.70
C ILE A 18 -2.97 -15.84 1.07
N THR A 19 -3.01 -16.23 2.34
CA THR A 19 -4.02 -17.13 2.90
C THR A 19 -4.45 -16.58 4.26
N PRO A 20 -5.77 -16.48 4.55
CA PRO A 20 -6.22 -15.89 5.81
C PRO A 20 -5.87 -16.76 7.03
N ASP A 21 -5.77 -18.08 6.83
CA ASP A 21 -5.56 -19.07 7.91
C ASP A 21 -4.10 -19.54 8.03
N GLY A 22 -3.18 -18.98 7.24
CA GLY A 22 -1.76 -19.41 7.18
C GLY A 22 -1.54 -20.82 6.61
N ARG A 23 -2.60 -21.47 6.12
CA ARG A 23 -2.54 -22.78 5.49
C ARG A 23 -2.12 -22.62 4.02
N PRO A 24 -1.24 -23.50 3.49
CA PRO A 24 -0.89 -23.45 2.07
C PRO A 24 -2.15 -23.54 1.19
N PRO A 25 -2.24 -22.73 0.11
CA PRO A 25 -3.37 -22.75 -0.79
C PRO A 25 -3.43 -24.07 -1.55
N ALA A 26 -4.62 -24.42 -2.07
CA ALA A 26 -4.75 -25.58 -2.94
C ALA A 26 -3.85 -25.45 -4.18
N ARG A 27 -3.36 -26.57 -4.73
CA ARG A 27 -2.51 -26.56 -5.94
C ARG A 27 -3.17 -25.91 -7.16
N SER A 28 -4.51 -25.88 -7.19
CA SER A 28 -5.33 -25.25 -8.22
C SER A 28 -5.71 -23.80 -7.93
N ALA A 29 -5.12 -23.19 -6.89
CA ALA A 29 -5.44 -21.84 -6.48
C ALA A 29 -5.10 -20.82 -7.57
N PRO A 30 -5.91 -19.76 -7.72
CA PRO A 30 -5.65 -18.71 -8.69
C PRO A 30 -4.32 -18.02 -8.38
N ARG A 31 -3.48 -17.90 -9.41
CA ARG A 31 -2.17 -17.26 -9.35
C ARG A 31 -2.15 -15.99 -10.19
N ASP A 32 -1.65 -14.92 -9.62
CA ASP A 32 -1.38 -13.69 -10.35
C ASP A 32 0.04 -13.71 -10.89
N SER A 33 0.16 -13.76 -12.22
CA SER A 33 1.46 -13.84 -12.89
C SER A 33 2.24 -12.52 -12.83
N LYS A 34 1.61 -11.38 -12.57
CA LYS A 34 2.30 -10.08 -12.48
C LYS A 34 3.00 -9.93 -11.14
N LEU A 35 2.31 -10.28 -10.05
CA LEU A 35 2.85 -10.17 -8.69
C LEU A 35 3.57 -11.46 -8.25
N GLY A 36 3.33 -12.58 -8.92
CA GLY A 36 3.87 -13.89 -8.53
C GLY A 36 3.23 -14.44 -7.25
N ILE A 37 2.01 -14.00 -6.94
CA ILE A 37 1.28 -14.32 -5.71
C ILE A 37 0.16 -15.31 -6.02
N THR A 38 0.03 -16.33 -5.18
CA THR A 38 -1.08 -17.28 -5.19
C THR A 38 -2.09 -16.90 -4.10
N TYR A 39 -3.37 -16.83 -4.44
CA TYR A 39 -4.43 -16.45 -3.49
C TYR A 39 -5.26 -17.66 -3.10
N SER A 40 -5.58 -17.80 -1.81
CA SER A 40 -6.49 -18.88 -1.36
C SER A 40 -7.91 -18.77 -1.92
N SER A 41 -8.36 -17.56 -2.24
CA SER A 41 -9.71 -17.30 -2.74
C SER A 41 -9.76 -16.03 -3.59
N ALA A 42 -10.84 -15.88 -4.37
CA ALA A 42 -11.11 -14.66 -5.12
C ALA A 42 -11.31 -13.43 -4.20
N ALA A 43 -11.86 -13.62 -3.01
CA ALA A 43 -12.03 -12.54 -2.03
C ALA A 43 -10.68 -11.98 -1.57
N VAL A 44 -9.72 -12.84 -1.23
CA VAL A 44 -8.36 -12.41 -0.84
C VAL A 44 -7.68 -11.66 -1.98
N ARG A 45 -7.89 -12.09 -3.22
CA ARG A 45 -7.38 -11.36 -4.38
C ARG A 45 -8.00 -9.96 -4.48
N GLU A 46 -9.31 -9.85 -4.34
CA GLU A 46 -10.03 -8.56 -4.38
C GLU A 46 -9.54 -7.60 -3.29
N ASP A 47 -9.33 -8.10 -2.07
CA ASP A 47 -8.75 -7.32 -0.97
C ASP A 47 -7.34 -6.80 -1.31
N VAL A 48 -6.51 -7.65 -1.92
CA VAL A 48 -5.15 -7.28 -2.33
C VAL A 48 -5.14 -6.29 -3.48
N ASP A 49 -5.98 -6.47 -4.49
CA ASP A 49 -6.18 -5.51 -5.58
C ASP A 49 -6.60 -4.14 -5.01
N GLY A 50 -7.47 -4.13 -4.00
CA GLY A 50 -7.89 -2.92 -3.28
C GLY A 50 -6.77 -2.16 -2.55
N LEU A 51 -5.65 -2.82 -2.20
CA LEU A 51 -4.49 -2.15 -1.60
C LEU A 51 -3.78 -1.21 -2.59
N PHE A 52 -3.96 -1.44 -3.89
CA PHE A 52 -3.37 -0.63 -4.96
C PHE A 52 -4.30 0.48 -5.46
N ASP A 53 -5.56 0.50 -5.02
CA ASP A 53 -6.52 1.50 -5.44
C ASP A 53 -6.11 2.91 -5.01
N TYR A 54 -6.40 3.88 -5.87
CA TYR A 54 -6.22 5.28 -5.57
C TYR A 54 -7.43 5.77 -4.79
N ARG A 55 -7.51 5.46 -3.49
CA ARG A 55 -8.59 5.91 -2.60
C ARG A 55 -8.06 6.88 -1.55
N CYS A 56 -8.91 7.77 -1.07
CA CYS A 56 -8.57 8.64 0.06
C CYS A 56 -8.85 7.93 1.40
N TRP A 57 -7.81 7.73 2.22
CA TRP A 57 -7.92 7.06 3.53
C TRP A 57 -8.18 8.01 4.71
N GLN A 58 -8.26 9.33 4.46
CA GLN A 58 -8.48 10.30 5.52
C GLN A 58 -9.81 10.04 6.24
N ARG A 59 -9.76 9.96 7.58
CA ARG A 59 -10.92 9.58 8.42
C ARG A 59 -12.10 10.53 8.26
N THR A 60 -11.83 11.81 7.99
CA THR A 60 -12.81 12.88 7.85
C THR A 60 -13.21 13.12 6.39
N CYS A 61 -12.79 12.27 5.46
CA CYS A 61 -13.13 12.40 4.04
C CYS A 61 -14.59 12.00 3.77
N ALA A 62 -15.33 12.86 3.07
CA ALA A 62 -16.69 12.55 2.62
C ALA A 62 -16.69 11.49 1.49
N GLU A 63 -15.63 11.45 0.67
CA GLU A 63 -15.50 10.58 -0.51
C GLU A 63 -14.69 9.30 -0.21
N LYS A 64 -14.76 8.79 1.04
CA LYS A 64 -13.89 7.70 1.55
C LYS A 64 -14.03 6.33 0.83
N GLY A 65 -14.93 6.22 -0.15
CA GLY A 65 -15.14 5.02 -0.96
C GLY A 65 -14.75 5.16 -2.42
N GLU A 66 -14.55 6.40 -2.90
CA GLU A 66 -14.33 6.68 -4.31
C GLU A 66 -12.92 6.27 -4.73
N CYS A 67 -12.83 5.47 -5.79
CA CYS A 67 -11.56 5.14 -6.43
C CYS A 67 -11.27 6.19 -7.51
N PHE A 68 -10.21 6.96 -7.31
CA PHE A 68 -9.76 7.96 -8.26
C PHE A 68 -9.12 7.27 -9.47
N PRO A 69 -9.30 7.80 -10.70
CA PRO A 69 -8.78 7.16 -11.90
C PRO A 69 -7.24 7.24 -12.01
N THR A 70 -6.63 8.24 -11.39
CA THR A 70 -5.19 8.47 -11.42
C THR A 70 -4.67 8.95 -10.07
N ILE A 71 -3.37 8.75 -9.84
CA ILE A 71 -2.69 9.28 -8.66
C ILE A 71 -2.78 10.82 -8.61
N GLU A 72 -2.74 11.49 -9.76
CA GLU A 72 -2.87 12.95 -9.86
C GLU A 72 -4.27 13.42 -9.41
N ALA A 73 -5.33 12.68 -9.76
CA ALA A 73 -6.68 12.97 -9.29
C ALA A 73 -6.78 12.85 -7.76
N LEU A 74 -6.17 11.80 -7.18
CA LEU A 74 -6.09 11.65 -5.72
C LEU A 74 -5.27 12.79 -5.08
N GLN A 75 -4.13 13.18 -5.66
CA GLN A 75 -3.32 14.30 -5.16
C GLN A 75 -4.13 15.60 -5.13
N ASN A 76 -4.86 15.91 -6.20
CA ASN A 76 -5.72 17.08 -6.30
C ASN A 76 -6.85 17.04 -5.26
N HIS A 77 -7.51 15.88 -5.10
CA HIS A 77 -8.54 15.71 -4.08
C HIS A 77 -7.97 16.00 -2.69
N VAL A 78 -6.81 15.45 -2.34
CA VAL A 78 -6.24 15.63 -1.01
C VAL A 78 -5.81 17.08 -0.74
N GLU A 79 -5.30 17.77 -1.76
CA GLU A 79 -4.95 19.19 -1.64
C GLU A 79 -6.19 20.07 -1.42
N GLN A 80 -7.28 19.79 -2.14
CA GLN A 80 -8.51 20.60 -2.09
C GLN A 80 -9.36 20.29 -0.85
N ALA A 81 -9.61 19.01 -0.58
CA ALA A 81 -10.50 18.56 0.48
C ALA A 81 -9.83 18.58 1.86
N HIS A 82 -8.54 18.21 1.93
CA HIS A 82 -7.84 18.02 3.22
C HIS A 82 -6.77 19.07 3.50
N ARG A 83 -6.50 19.99 2.55
CA ARG A 83 -5.39 20.97 2.63
C ARG A 83 -4.04 20.32 2.95
N ARG A 84 -3.86 19.09 2.46
CA ARG A 84 -2.65 18.28 2.64
C ARG A 84 -2.05 17.90 1.30
N ARG A 85 -0.77 17.56 1.29
CA ARG A 85 -0.03 17.19 0.07
C ARG A 85 0.87 16.00 0.30
N PHE A 86 1.09 15.25 -0.76
CA PHE A 86 2.16 14.26 -0.83
C PHE A 86 3.51 14.93 -1.08
N CYS A 87 4.57 14.39 -0.48
CA CYS A 87 5.93 14.69 -0.94
C CYS A 87 6.19 13.95 -2.26
N ALA A 88 6.54 14.68 -3.32
CA ALA A 88 6.78 14.09 -4.64
C ALA A 88 7.96 13.10 -4.64
N THR A 89 9.00 13.37 -3.85
CA THR A 89 10.16 12.49 -3.70
C THR A 89 9.77 11.18 -3.02
N CYS A 90 9.04 11.27 -1.89
CA CYS A 90 8.58 10.08 -1.15
C CYS A 90 7.57 9.25 -1.95
N LEU A 91 6.69 9.90 -2.70
CA LEU A 91 5.70 9.22 -3.54
C LEU A 91 6.35 8.38 -4.65
N ARG A 92 7.50 8.82 -5.17
CA ARG A 92 8.27 8.08 -6.17
C ARG A 92 9.24 7.07 -5.56
N GLY A 93 9.78 7.37 -4.38
CA GLY A 93 10.89 6.62 -3.78
C GLY A 93 10.49 5.55 -2.76
N ARG A 94 9.40 5.75 -2.01
CA ARG A 94 8.99 4.78 -0.98
C ARG A 94 8.12 3.69 -1.58
N LYS A 95 8.53 2.43 -1.35
CA LYS A 95 7.77 1.23 -1.74
C LYS A 95 6.80 0.84 -0.62
N VAL A 96 5.80 1.68 -0.42
CA VAL A 96 4.71 1.47 0.53
C VAL A 96 3.39 1.60 -0.23
N PHE A 97 2.31 1.06 0.32
CA PHE A 97 0.99 1.29 -0.27
C PHE A 97 0.61 2.76 -0.16
N LEU A 98 -0.30 3.22 -1.04
CA LEU A 98 -0.70 4.62 -1.03
C LEU A 98 -1.30 5.03 0.30
N PHE A 99 -2.13 4.19 0.92
CA PHE A 99 -2.72 4.48 2.22
C PHE A 99 -1.71 4.56 3.37
N GLU A 100 -0.49 4.04 3.19
CA GLU A 100 0.61 4.14 4.14
C GLU A 100 1.48 5.39 3.89
N GLN A 101 1.25 6.12 2.79
CA GLN A 101 1.97 7.36 2.54
C GLN A 101 1.53 8.46 3.48
N LEU A 102 2.50 9.29 3.86
CA LEU A 102 2.26 10.44 4.71
C LEU A 102 1.76 11.64 3.90
N LEU A 103 0.86 12.38 4.53
CA LEU A 103 0.22 13.57 4.00
C LEU A 103 0.53 14.77 4.88
N TYR A 104 1.13 15.77 4.27
CA TYR A 104 1.73 16.92 4.97
C TYR A 104 0.90 18.17 4.78
N SER A 105 0.81 18.98 5.82
CA SER A 105 0.45 20.39 5.68
C SER A 105 1.54 21.12 4.88
N PRO A 106 1.26 22.30 4.30
CA PRO A 106 2.28 23.11 3.62
C PRO A 106 3.55 23.35 4.46
N ASP A 107 3.38 23.70 5.74
CA ASP A 107 4.48 23.94 6.68
C ASP A 107 5.24 22.65 7.03
N ASP A 108 4.51 21.55 7.24
CA ASP A 108 5.09 20.24 7.52
C ASP A 108 5.89 19.72 6.33
N LEU A 109 5.44 19.97 5.10
CA LEU A 109 6.13 19.52 3.90
C LEU A 109 7.46 20.24 3.73
N ARG A 110 7.50 21.54 4.04
CA ARG A 110 8.74 22.32 4.03
C ARG A 110 9.74 21.74 5.04
N ARG A 111 9.31 21.55 6.28
CA ARG A 111 10.15 20.92 7.32
C ARG A 111 10.59 19.51 6.92
N HIS A 112 9.70 18.70 6.36
CA HIS A 112 10.01 17.35 5.88
C HIS A 112 11.11 17.35 4.81
N HIS A 113 11.12 18.34 3.91
CA HIS A 113 12.21 18.47 2.92
C HIS A 113 13.55 18.89 3.53
N GLU A 114 13.54 19.65 4.62
CA GLU A 114 14.75 20.16 5.28
C GLU A 114 15.38 19.11 6.23
N ASP A 115 14.55 18.49 7.08
CA ASP A 115 14.99 17.63 8.19
C ASP A 115 14.51 16.16 8.08
N GLY A 116 13.62 15.85 7.14
CA GLY A 116 12.94 14.55 7.06
C GLY A 116 11.78 14.41 8.07
N ASP A 117 11.21 13.20 8.15
CA ASP A 117 10.18 12.89 9.16
C ASP A 117 10.79 12.62 10.53
N ARG A 118 10.12 13.16 11.56
CA ARG A 118 10.41 12.80 12.94
C ARG A 118 9.76 11.44 13.26
N PRO A 119 10.39 10.60 14.07
CA PRO A 119 9.90 9.25 14.38
C PRO A 119 8.52 9.22 15.07
N ASP A 120 8.04 10.35 15.59
CA ASP A 120 6.80 10.45 16.37
C ASP A 120 5.53 10.75 15.55
N VAL A 121 5.59 10.73 14.21
CA VAL A 121 4.46 11.14 13.33
C VAL A 121 3.90 10.00 12.48
N VAL A 122 3.95 8.75 12.98
CA VAL A 122 3.31 7.59 12.33
C VAL A 122 1.94 7.31 12.96
#